data_AF-A0A2R6KDH8-F1
#
_entry.id   AF-A0A2R6KDH8-F1
#
_cell.length_a   1.000
_cell.length_b   1.000
_cell.length_c   1.000
_cell.angle_alpha   90.00
_cell.angle_beta   90.00
_cell.angle_gamma   90.00
#
_symmetry.space_group_name_H-M   'P 1'
#
loop_
_entity.id
_entity.type
_entity.pdbx_description
1 polymer ?
#
loop_
_entity_poly.entity_id
_entity_poly.type
_entity_poly.pdbx_seq_one_letter_code
_entity_poly.pdbx_strand_id
1 'polypeptide(L)' 'MGLQRARRIAQRSESSDDSTEPDDTERVVVGSGGELTYDPRTLRVEPRTTVEFAWESDEHDLVVESQPKEAD' A
#
# COMPACT_ATOMS: atom_id res chain seq x y z
N MET A 1 -4.43 52.47 32.23
CA MET A 1 -4.14 52.37 30.78
C MET A 1 -3.08 51.29 30.61
N GLY A 2 -3.15 50.21 29.82
CA GLY A 2 -4.08 49.60 28.88
C GLY A 2 -3.30 48.47 28.16
N LEU A 3 -4.01 47.42 27.70
CA LEU A 3 -3.71 46.62 26.48
C LEU A 3 -2.45 45.68 26.54
N GLN A 4 -2.45 44.38 26.20
CA GLN A 4 -3.37 43.45 25.54
C GLN A 4 -3.03 41.99 25.92
N ARG A 5 -4.04 41.11 26.00
CA ARG A 5 -3.85 39.65 26.04
C ARG A 5 -3.51 39.16 24.63
N ALA A 6 -2.24 38.87 24.38
CA ALA A 6 -1.83 38.19 23.15
C ALA A 6 -1.86 36.67 23.36
N ARG A 7 -2.88 36.02 22.78
CA ARG A 7 -2.83 34.59 22.48
C ARG A 7 -1.74 34.38 21.44
N ARG A 8 -0.62 33.75 21.81
CA ARG A 8 0.32 33.18 20.83
C ARG A 8 0.43 31.69 21.08
N ILE A 9 -0.19 30.99 20.15
CA ILE A 9 -0.21 29.55 19.95
C ILE A 9 1.24 29.06 19.98
N ALA A 10 1.61 28.29 21.01
CA ALA A 10 2.75 27.38 20.88
C ALA A 10 2.23 26.24 20.00
N GLN A 11 2.47 26.36 18.69
CA GLN A 11 2.24 25.31 17.72
C GLN A 11 3.02 24.10 18.21
N ARG A 12 2.30 23.07 18.68
CA ARG A 12 2.83 21.72 18.73
C ARG A 12 3.28 21.44 17.29
N SER A 13 4.57 21.29 17.08
CA SER A 13 5.09 20.79 15.82
C SER A 13 4.54 19.39 15.65
N GLU A 14 3.43 19.27 14.94
CA GLU A 14 3.04 18.03 14.31
C GLU A 14 4.16 17.75 13.32
N SER A 15 4.97 16.72 13.60
CA SER A 15 5.88 16.20 12.60
C SER A 15 5.01 15.59 11.50
N SER A 16 4.65 16.39 10.50
CA SER A 16 4.16 15.87 9.24
C SER A 16 5.35 15.21 8.54
N ASP A 17 5.70 14.01 8.98
CA ASP A 17 6.27 13.02 8.08
C ASP A 17 5.10 12.45 7.28
N ASP A 18 4.58 13.27 6.37
CA ASP A 18 3.73 12.81 5.29
C ASP A 18 4.63 12.65 4.07
N SER A 19 5.56 11.70 4.18
CA SER A 19 6.27 11.18 3.03
C SER A 19 5.32 10.21 2.32
N THR A 20 4.23 10.73 1.73
CA THR A 20 3.47 9.98 0.72
C THR A 20 4.34 9.92 -0.54
N GLU A 21 5.42 9.12 -0.48
CA GLU A 21 6.09 8.64 -1.67
C GLU A 21 5.12 7.67 -2.35
N PRO A 22 4.87 7.80 -3.66
CA PRO A 22 3.92 6.93 -4.33
C PRO A 22 4.35 5.48 -4.12
N ASP A 23 3.49 4.67 -3.49
CA ASP A 23 3.71 3.23 -3.40
C ASP A 23 3.68 2.69 -4.83
N ASP A 24 4.80 2.16 -5.30
CA ASP A 24 4.87 1.53 -6.62
C ASP A 24 3.83 0.41 -6.65
N THR A 25 3.07 0.27 -7.74
CA THR A 25 2.00 -0.74 -7.83
C THR A 25 2.27 -1.68 -8.98
N GLU A 26 2.54 -2.94 -8.63
CA GLU A 26 2.69 -4.03 -9.59
C GLU A 26 1.39 -4.84 -9.66
N ARG A 27 0.94 -5.19 -10.87
CA ARG A 27 -0.32 -5.91 -11.09
C ARG A 27 -0.07 -7.37 -11.47
N VAL A 28 -0.84 -8.27 -10.86
CA VAL A 28 -0.96 -9.67 -11.25
C VAL A 28 -2.37 -9.90 -11.80
N VAL A 29 -2.48 -10.30 -13.07
CA VAL A 29 -3.76 -10.69 -13.67
C VAL A 29 -4.05 -12.14 -13.28
N VAL A 30 -5.24 -12.38 -12.72
CA VAL A 30 -5.69 -13.69 -12.27
C VAL A 30 -6.81 -14.16 -13.17
N GLY A 31 -6.65 -15.35 -13.76
CA GLY A 31 -7.72 -15.94 -14.54
C GLY A 31 -7.89 -15.40 -15.96
N SER A 32 -6.82 -14.87 -16.56
CA SER A 32 -6.96 -14.16 -17.84
C SER A 32 -7.58 -15.03 -18.93
N GLY A 33 -8.55 -14.48 -19.65
CA GLY A 33 -9.30 -15.22 -20.68
C GLY A 33 -10.12 -16.41 -20.15
N GLY A 34 -10.31 -16.53 -18.83
CA GLY A 34 -10.93 -17.69 -18.19
C GLY A 34 -9.96 -18.87 -17.95
N GLU A 35 -8.66 -18.67 -18.12
CA GLU A 35 -7.65 -19.71 -17.91
C GLU A 35 -7.24 -19.87 -16.44
N LEU A 36 -6.69 -21.02 -16.06
CA LEU A 36 -6.21 -21.26 -14.69
C LEU A 36 -4.78 -20.73 -14.47
N THR A 37 -4.55 -19.44 -14.71
CA THR A 37 -3.21 -18.82 -14.69
C THR A 37 -3.13 -17.50 -13.90
N TYR A 38 -1.93 -17.23 -13.39
CA TYR A 38 -1.49 -15.93 -12.85
C TYR A 38 -0.44 -15.34 -13.78
N ASP A 39 -0.58 -14.06 -14.16
CA ASP A 39 0.39 -13.35 -14.99
C ASP A 39 0.85 -12.04 -14.33
N PRO A 40 2.15 -11.84 -14.08
CA PRO A 40 3.23 -12.79 -14.34
C PRO A 40 3.21 -13.98 -13.37
N ARG A 41 3.74 -15.13 -13.82
CA ARG A 41 3.91 -16.33 -12.97
C ARG A 41 4.91 -16.13 -11.84
N THR A 42 5.81 -15.15 -11.96
CA THR A 42 6.81 -14.81 -10.94
C THR A 42 6.99 -13.30 -10.96
N LEU A 43 6.80 -12.69 -9.80
CA LEU A 43 6.91 -11.25 -9.60
C LEU A 43 8.05 -10.97 -8.63
N ARG A 44 8.89 -9.99 -8.95
CA ARG A 44 9.88 -9.46 -8.01
C ARG A 44 9.33 -8.15 -7.47
N VAL A 45 9.18 -8.07 -6.15
CA VAL A 45 8.57 -6.93 -5.47
C VAL A 45 9.65 -6.19 -4.69
N GLU A 46 9.87 -4.92 -5.02
CA GLU A 46 10.79 -4.07 -4.29
C GLU A 46 10.11 -3.51 -3.01
N PRO A 47 10.87 -3.12 -1.97
CA PRO A 47 10.27 -2.56 -0.76
C PRO A 47 9.33 -1.39 -1.05
N ARG A 48 8.24 -1.26 -0.28
CA ARG A 48 7.15 -0.28 -0.46
C ARG A 48 6.31 -0.45 -1.74
N THR A 49 6.43 -1.56 -2.45
CA THR A 49 5.55 -1.87 -3.59
C THR A 49 4.26 -2.53 -3.11
N THR A 50 3.12 -2.05 -3.59
CA THR A 50 1.82 -2.71 -3.46
C THR A 50 1.62 -3.68 -4.62
N VAL A 51 1.18 -4.90 -4.33
CA VAL A 51 0.80 -5.88 -5.37
C VAL A 51 -0.72 -5.91 -5.49
N GLU A 52 -1.25 -5.57 -6.66
CA GLU A 52 -2.68 -5.66 -6.97
C GLU A 52 -2.99 -6.95 -7.74
N PHE A 53 -3.90 -7.77 -7.21
CA PHE A 53 -4.43 -8.93 -7.92
C PHE A 53 -5.72 -8.53 -8.66
N ALA A 54 -5.62 -8.43 -9.98
CA ALA A 54 -6.73 -8.10 -10.86
C ALA A 54 -7.42 -9.38 -11.35
N TRP A 55 -8.62 -9.65 -10.84
CA TRP A 55 -9.39 -10.86 -11.13
C TRP A 55 -10.19 -10.71 -12.44
N GLU A 56 -9.95 -11.60 -13.40
CA GLU A 56 -10.71 -11.73 -14.66
C GLU A 56 -11.58 -13.01 -14.71
N SER A 57 -11.37 -13.95 -13.78
CA SER A 57 -12.22 -15.13 -13.56
C SER A 57 -12.46 -15.37 -12.06
N ASP A 58 -13.62 -15.93 -11.74
CA ASP A 58 -14.07 -16.25 -10.37
C ASP A 58 -13.58 -17.62 -9.86
N GLU A 59 -12.82 -18.38 -10.67
CA GLU A 59 -12.41 -19.77 -10.37
C GLU A 59 -11.10 -19.89 -9.58
N HIS A 60 -10.53 -18.77 -9.12
CA HIS A 60 -9.26 -18.71 -8.41
C HIS A 60 -9.40 -18.18 -6.99
N ASP A 61 -8.43 -18.49 -6.13
CA ASP A 61 -8.27 -17.97 -4.77
C ASP A 61 -6.78 -17.68 -4.51
N LEU A 62 -6.49 -16.83 -3.52
CA LEU A 62 -5.13 -16.50 -3.11
C LEU A 62 -4.78 -17.16 -1.77
N VAL A 63 -3.67 -17.90 -1.74
CA VAL A 63 -3.11 -18.49 -0.53
C VAL A 63 -1.65 -18.09 -0.39
N VAL A 64 -1.31 -17.56 0.79
CA VAL A 64 0.07 -17.22 1.15
C VAL A 64 0.71 -18.41 1.86
N GLU A 65 1.64 -19.08 1.19
CA GLU A 65 2.31 -20.27 1.74
C GLU A 65 3.34 -19.93 2.84
N SER A 66 3.98 -18.76 2.72
CA SER A 66 4.96 -18.28 3.70
C SER A 66 5.09 -16.77 3.64
N GLN A 67 5.28 -16.13 4.80
CA GLN A 67 5.58 -14.71 4.90
C GLN A 67 6.69 -14.46 5.95
N PRO A 68 7.32 -13.28 5.94
CA PRO A 68 8.26 -12.89 6.98
C PRO A 68 7.62 -12.97 8.37
N LYS A 69 8.41 -13.31 9.39
CA LYS A 69 7.89 -13.53 10.76
C LYS A 69 7.19 -12.32 11.38
N GLU A 70 7.55 -11.13 10.93
CA GLU A 70 7.05 -9.85 11.45
C GLU A 70 5.94 -9.25 10.58
N ALA A 71 5.52 -9.95 9.51
CA ALA A 71 4.35 -9.58 8.73
C ALA A 71 3.08 -10.15 9.40
N ASP A 72 2.07 -9.30 9.60
CA ASP A 72 0.73 -9.67 10.07
C ASP A 72 -0.07 -10.44 9.01
#